data_AF-A0A944E318-F1
#
_entry.id   AF-A0A944E318-F1
#
_cell.length_a   1.000
_cell.length_b   1.000
_cell.length_c   1.000
_cell.angle_alpha   90.00
_cell.angle_beta   90.00
_cell.angle_gamma   90.00
#
_symmetry.space_group_name_H-M   'P 1'
#
loop_
_entity.id
_entity.type
_entity.pdbx_description
1 polymer ?
#
loop_
_entity_poly.entity_id
_entity_poly.type
_entity_poly.pdbx_seq_one_letter_code
_entity_poly.pdbx_strand_id
1 'polypeptide(L)' 'MTSPSSPGEEAPREGYYPDPSIPGYIRYWSGTAWVPGTSRPAPAEGEPMPAPPAGLAPAPAPA' A
#
# COMPACT_ATOMS: atom_id res chain seq x y z
N MET A 1 28.67 -7.28 -0.84
CA MET A 1 27.35 -7.82 -1.27
C MET A 1 26.35 -6.73 -0.93
N THR A 2 26.16 -5.76 -1.82
CA THR A 2 25.34 -4.56 -1.54
C THR A 2 23.98 -4.77 -2.18
N SER A 3 22.91 -4.65 -1.41
CA SER A 3 21.54 -4.54 -1.94
C SER A 3 21.24 -3.05 -2.07
N PRO A 4 21.25 -2.45 -3.27
CA PRO A 4 20.93 -1.05 -3.43
C PRO A 4 19.41 -0.92 -3.56
N SER A 5 18.73 -0.50 -2.49
CA SER A 5 17.56 0.38 -2.56
C SER A 5 16.89 0.50 -1.20
N SER A 6 16.92 1.71 -0.65
CA SER A 6 15.81 2.22 0.13
C SER A 6 15.57 3.65 -0.32
N PRO A 7 14.77 3.89 -1.37
CA PRO A 7 14.16 5.21 -1.58
C PRO A 7 13.10 5.37 -0.49
N GLY A 8 13.51 5.75 0.73
CA GLY A 8 12.62 5.68 1.89
C GLY A 8 12.91 6.67 3.02
N GLU A 9 13.67 7.74 2.76
CA GLU A 9 13.84 8.79 3.76
C GLU A 9 12.65 9.77 3.80
N GLU A 10 11.79 9.74 2.78
CA GLU A 10 10.44 10.33 2.80
C GLU A 10 9.45 9.17 2.98
N ALA A 11 8.75 9.15 4.11
CA ALA A 11 7.74 8.12 4.36
C ALA A 11 6.71 8.14 3.22
N PRO A 12 6.39 6.99 2.58
CA PRO A 12 5.41 6.96 1.53
C PRO A 12 4.08 7.56 2.02
N ARG A 13 3.43 8.36 1.19
CA ARG A 13 2.05 8.81 1.46
C ARG A 13 1.13 7.59 1.56
N GLU A 14 -0.02 7.72 2.18
CA GLU A 14 -1.00 6.63 2.17
C GLU A 14 -1.39 6.22 0.74
N GLY A 15 -1.52 4.91 0.51
CA GLY A 15 -1.82 4.37 -0.81
C GLY A 15 -1.38 2.92 -1.03
N TYR A 16 -1.60 2.41 -2.25
CA TYR A 16 -1.14 1.09 -2.66
C TYR A 16 0.25 1.15 -3.27
N TYR A 17 1.12 0.25 -2.82
CA TYR A 17 2.50 0.13 -3.24
C TYR A 17 2.87 -1.32 -3.55
N PRO A 18 3.91 -1.58 -4.35
CA PRO A 18 4.39 -2.93 -4.63
C PRO A 18 4.79 -3.67 -3.35
N ASP A 19 4.33 -4.91 -3.18
CA ASP A 19 4.70 -5.76 -2.05
C ASP A 19 6.09 -6.39 -2.33
N PRO A 20 7.13 -6.10 -1.52
CA PRO A 20 8.46 -6.63 -1.76
C PRO A 20 8.59 -8.12 -1.39
N SER A 21 7.61 -8.69 -0.69
CA SER A 21 7.61 -10.10 -0.28
C SER A 21 7.01 -10.99 -1.36
N ILE A 22 6.08 -10.45 -2.17
CA ILE A 22 5.37 -11.18 -3.22
C ILE A 22 5.45 -10.39 -4.54
N PRO A 23 6.22 -10.86 -5.55
CA PRO A 23 6.30 -10.18 -6.84
C PRO A 23 4.93 -10.15 -7.53
N GLY A 24 4.60 -9.00 -8.11
CA GLY A 24 3.31 -8.79 -8.79
C GLY A 24 2.13 -8.58 -7.85
N TYR A 25 2.37 -8.39 -6.54
CA TYR A 25 1.35 -8.00 -5.58
C TYR A 25 1.53 -6.55 -5.15
N ILE A 26 0.43 -5.95 -4.71
CA ILE A 26 0.39 -4.64 -4.06
C ILE A 26 -0.14 -4.80 -2.64
N ARG A 27 0.30 -3.91 -1.76
CA ARG A 27 -0.17 -3.81 -0.37
C ARG A 27 -0.51 -2.36 -0.04
N TYR A 28 -1.44 -2.16 0.90
CA TYR A 28 -1.81 -0.81 1.35
C TYR A 28 -0.88 -0.30 2.45
N TRP A 29 -0.40 0.91 2.27
CA TRP A 29 0.33 1.70 3.27
C TRP A 29 -0.59 2.78 3.84
N SER A 30 -0.70 2.86 5.17
CA SER A 30 -1.53 3.84 5.89
C SER A 30 -0.83 5.17 6.18
N GLY A 31 0.36 5.41 5.63
CA GLY A 31 1.19 6.58 5.99
C GLY A 31 2.14 6.32 7.17
N THR A 32 1.80 5.37 8.05
CA THR A 32 2.61 5.01 9.23
C THR A 32 3.01 3.54 9.28
N ALA A 33 2.21 2.65 8.70
CA ALA A 33 2.45 1.22 8.68
C ALA A 33 1.75 0.53 7.49
N TRP A 34 2.25 -0.65 7.14
CA TRP A 34 1.65 -1.53 6.15
C TRP A 34 0.45 -2.26 6.75
N VAL A 35 -0.72 -2.17 6.14
CA VAL A 35 -1.94 -2.78 6.71
C VAL A 35 -1.96 -4.29 6.44
N PRO A 36 -2.07 -5.14 7.47
CA PRO A 36 -2.18 -6.59 7.28
C PRO A 36 -3.49 -6.97 6.59
N GLY A 37 -3.47 -8.02 5.77
CA GLY A 37 -4.67 -8.47 5.02
C GLY A 37 -5.02 -7.62 3.80
N THR A 38 -4.18 -6.65 3.43
CA THR A 38 -4.39 -5.80 2.23
C THR A 38 -3.52 -6.17 1.04
N SER A 39 -2.67 -7.20 1.18
CA SER A 39 -1.87 -7.75 0.08
C SER A 39 -2.79 -8.42 -0.94
N ARG A 40 -2.73 -7.94 -2.18
CA ARG A 40 -3.54 -8.45 -3.29
C ARG A 40 -2.76 -8.36 -4.61
N PRO A 41 -3.15 -9.08 -5.67
CA PRO A 41 -2.50 -8.97 -6.97
C PRO A 41 -2.49 -7.53 -7.46
N ALA A 42 -1.39 -7.11 -8.09
CA ALA A 42 -1.30 -5.84 -8.75
C ALA A 42 -2.33 -5.80 -9.89
N PRO A 43 -3.07 -4.68 -10.06
CA PRO A 43 -3.89 -4.48 -11.24
C PRO A 43 -3.00 -4.51 -12.49
N ALA A 44 -3.59 -4.87 -13.64
CA ALA A 44 -2.87 -4.78 -14.91
C ALA A 44 -2.45 -3.33 -15.19
N GLU A 45 -1.38 -3.15 -15.98
CA GLU A 45 -0.91 -1.82 -16.34
C GLU A 45 -2.02 -1.06 -17.09
N GLY A 46 -2.51 0.03 -16.51
CA GLY A 46 -3.63 0.82 -17.03
C GLY A 46 -4.98 0.57 -16.36
N GLU A 47 -5.11 -0.47 -15.54
CA GLU A 47 -6.28 -0.64 -14.68
C GLU A 47 -6.21 0.34 -13.50
N PRO A 48 -7.36 0.87 -13.03
CA PRO A 48 -7.39 1.78 -11.91
C PRO A 48 -6.86 1.10 -10.65
N MET A 49 -6.05 1.84 -9.88
CA MET A 49 -5.58 1.36 -8.59
C MET A 49 -6.80 1.02 -7.72
N PRO A 50 -6.90 -0.19 -7.16
CA PRO A 50 -8.17 -0.58 -6.59
C PRO A 50 -8.41 0.19 -5.30
N ALA A 51 -9.68 0.38 -4.94
CA ALA A 51 -10.07 1.22 -3.81
C ALA A 51 -9.37 0.80 -2.50
N PRO A 52 -9.10 1.76 -1.61
CA PRO A 52 -8.58 1.47 -0.28
C PRO A 52 -9.52 0.51 0.48
N PRO A 53 -8.99 -0.30 1.41
CA PRO A 53 -9.78 -1.29 2.13
C PRO A 53 -10.89 -0.60 2.95
N ALA A 54 -12.09 -1.18 2.93
CA ALA A 54 -13.20 -0.74 3.76
C ALA A 54 -12.81 -0.88 5.24
N GLY A 55 -12.77 0.24 5.98
CA GLY A 55 -12.29 0.32 7.37
C GLY A 55 -11.06 1.22 7.57
N LEU A 56 -10.42 1.67 6.49
CA LEU A 56 -9.38 2.72 6.53
C LEU A 56 -9.91 4.11 6.19
N ALA A 57 -11.15 4.21 5.68
CA ALA A 57 -11.85 5.48 5.68
C ALA A 57 -11.94 5.94 7.15
N PRO A 58 -11.59 7.21 7.48
CA PRO A 58 -11.84 7.72 8.81
C PRO A 58 -13.33 7.47 9.11
N ALA A 59 -13.60 6.75 10.20
CA ALA A 59 -14.95 6.55 10.65
C ALA A 59 -15.63 7.94 10.71
N PRO A 60 -16.85 8.11 10.20
CA PRO A 60 -17.57 9.36 10.40
C PRO A 60 -17.55 9.64 11.91
N ALA A 61 -17.03 10.80 12.30
CA ALA A 61 -17.03 11.20 13.70
C ALA A 61 -18.48 11.12 14.22
N PRO A 62 -18.73 10.50 15.39
CA PRO A 62 -20.05 10.55 15.98
C PRO A 62 -20.43 12.03 16.21
N ALA A 63 -21.65 12.38 15.83
CA ALA A 63 -22.23 13.72 16.00
C ALA A 63 -22.51 14.05 17.46
#